data_AF-A0A1C5WC47-F1
#
_entry.id   AF-A0A1C5WC47-F1
#
_cell.length_a   1.000
_cell.length_b   1.000
_cell.length_c   1.000
_cell.angle_alpha   90.00
_cell.angle_beta   90.00
_cell.angle_gamma   90.00
#
_symmetry.space_group_name_H-M   'P 1'
#
loop_
_entity.id
_entity.type
_entity.pdbx_description
1 polymer ?
#
loop_
_entity_poly.entity_id
_entity_poly.type
_entity_poly.pdbx_seq_one_letter_code
_entity_poly.pdbx_strand_id
1 'polypeptide(L)'
;MIDLMSWRRVTTLSKNDTTMEQGKELVKRKMKPRGGNSPVIGDNGVHTKPGDNAKYAGVLATILKWGPVDKSDVGALEKRFWDFVNYCMENDVKVTNQVTYLAMGISKDDVYHWENGLTRSSAHGELIKKVKNFCAAYREMLGADGKLNPVTLVWWQKNYDGLVDKSEVVLTPNNPLGTITDQKQLEERIAGSVVVEE
;
A
#
# COMPACT_ATOMS: atom_id res chain seq x y z
N MET A 1 42.66 33.93 12.48
CA MET A 1 41.77 35.02 12.90
C MET A 1 40.99 35.44 11.67
N ILE A 2 39.77 34.91 11.50
CA ILE A 2 38.84 35.25 10.40
C ILE A 2 37.46 35.41 11.03
N ASP A 3 36.77 36.41 10.50
CA ASP A 3 35.76 37.28 11.09
C ASP A 3 34.39 36.64 11.33
N LEU A 4 33.75 37.06 12.42
CA LEU A 4 32.40 36.75 12.86
C LEU A 4 31.58 38.03 12.63
N MET A 5 30.71 38.07 11.60
CA MET A 5 29.46 38.87 11.51
C MET A 5 29.13 39.28 10.07
N SER A 6 28.15 38.62 9.47
CA SER A 6 27.12 39.29 8.67
C SER A 6 25.94 38.34 8.44
N TRP A 7 25.06 38.25 9.43
CA TRP A 7 23.70 37.79 9.20
C TRP A 7 22.91 38.96 8.62
N ARG A 8 22.75 39.01 7.29
CA ARG A 8 21.65 39.75 6.67
C ARG A 8 20.47 38.80 6.50
N ARG A 9 19.52 38.91 7.42
CA ARG A 9 18.14 38.47 7.21
C ARG A 9 17.47 39.55 6.36
N VAL A 10 17.20 39.29 5.09
CA VAL A 10 16.19 40.05 4.33
C VAL A 10 15.27 39.08 3.61
N THR A 11 14.10 38.92 4.22
CA THR A 11 12.88 38.36 3.68
C THR A 11 12.28 39.33 2.67
N THR A 12 12.22 38.95 1.40
CA THR A 12 11.12 39.29 0.51
C THR A 12 10.98 38.21 -0.55
N LEU A 13 10.01 37.30 -0.37
CA LEU A 13 9.45 36.56 -1.50
C LEU A 13 8.91 37.59 -2.50
N SER A 14 9.40 37.54 -3.74
CA SER A 14 8.87 38.35 -4.83
C SER A 14 7.37 38.07 -4.98
N LYS A 15 6.55 39.12 -5.15
CA LYS A 15 5.11 38.98 -5.46
C LYS A 15 4.84 38.22 -6.77
N ASN A 16 5.88 37.97 -7.58
CA ASN A 16 5.80 37.23 -8.84
C ASN A 16 6.39 35.82 -8.75
N ASP A 17 6.58 35.25 -7.55
CA ASP A 17 7.06 33.88 -7.40
C ASP A 17 5.95 32.88 -7.79
N THR A 18 5.93 32.51 -9.08
CA THR A 18 4.97 31.58 -9.69
C THR A 18 5.28 30.11 -9.39
N THR A 19 6.31 29.82 -8.58
CA THR A 19 6.63 28.45 -8.12
C THR A 19 5.44 27.78 -7.42
N MET A 20 4.60 28.54 -6.71
CA MET A 20 3.37 28.04 -6.09
C MET A 20 2.22 27.79 -7.09
N GLU A 21 2.23 28.45 -8.25
CA GLU A 21 1.23 28.23 -9.31
C GLU A 21 1.55 26.96 -10.13
N GLN A 22 2.83 26.66 -10.35
CA GLN A 22 3.27 25.44 -11.05
C GLN A 22 2.88 24.15 -10.28
N GLY A 23 2.69 24.24 -8.96
CA GLY A 23 2.20 23.13 -8.15
C GLY A 23 0.72 22.77 -8.39
N LYS A 24 -0.09 23.67 -8.98
CA LYS A 24 -1.53 23.43 -9.23
C LYS A 24 -1.76 22.49 -10.44
N GLU A 25 -0.81 22.38 -11.36
CA GLU A 25 -0.93 21.52 -12.55
C GLU A 25 -0.55 20.05 -12.27
N LEU A 26 -0.05 19.75 -11.06
CA LEU A 26 0.28 18.38 -10.62
C LEU A 26 -0.97 17.54 -10.28
N VAL A 27 -2.17 18.11 -10.34
CA VAL A 27 -3.40 17.35 -10.14
C VAL A 27 -3.68 16.56 -11.41
N LYS A 28 -3.37 15.24 -11.38
CA LYS A 28 -3.71 14.27 -12.44
C LYS A 28 -5.07 14.62 -13.05
N ARG A 29 -5.08 15.02 -14.32
CA ARG A 29 -6.32 15.21 -15.08
C ARG A 29 -7.13 13.92 -14.97
N LYS A 30 -8.31 13.97 -14.36
CA LYS A 30 -9.23 12.81 -14.29
C LYS A 30 -9.50 12.32 -15.71
N MET A 31 -8.87 11.21 -16.10
CA MET A 31 -9.21 10.52 -17.35
C MET A 31 -10.67 10.08 -17.26
N LYS A 32 -11.44 10.28 -18.33
CA LYS A 32 -12.82 9.76 -18.41
C LYS A 32 -12.81 8.25 -18.13
N PRO A 33 -13.77 7.71 -17.36
CA PRO A 33 -13.81 6.29 -17.05
C PRO A 33 -13.80 5.48 -18.35
N ARG A 34 -12.83 4.57 -18.52
CA ARG A 34 -12.80 3.61 -19.63
C ARG A 34 -13.83 2.51 -19.34
N GLY A 35 -15.10 2.74 -19.69
CA GLY A 35 -16.16 1.73 -19.67
C GLY A 35 -16.67 1.31 -18.29
N GLY A 36 -17.96 0.95 -18.22
CA GLY A 36 -18.73 0.75 -16.99
C GLY A 36 -18.50 -0.56 -16.22
N ASN A 37 -17.42 -1.30 -16.48
CA ASN A 37 -17.17 -2.62 -15.88
C ASN A 37 -15.96 -2.67 -14.92
N SER A 38 -15.46 -1.51 -14.49
CA SER A 38 -14.41 -1.47 -13.48
C SER A 38 -14.93 -2.06 -12.14
N PRO A 39 -14.15 -2.91 -11.44
CA PRO A 39 -14.56 -3.47 -10.14
C PRO A 39 -14.76 -2.44 -9.02
N VAL A 40 -14.41 -1.16 -9.24
CA VAL A 40 -14.57 -0.07 -8.26
C VAL A 40 -15.72 0.88 -8.58
N ILE A 41 -16.60 0.52 -9.53
CA ILE A 41 -17.77 1.32 -9.92
C ILE A 41 -19.04 0.54 -9.55
N GLY A 42 -19.95 1.18 -8.81
CA GLY A 42 -21.23 0.57 -8.40
C GLY A 42 -21.04 -0.76 -7.69
N ASP A 43 -21.89 -1.74 -8.00
CA ASP A 43 -21.83 -3.10 -7.44
C ASP A 43 -20.90 -4.04 -8.23
N ASN A 44 -20.14 -3.55 -9.21
CA ASN A 44 -19.29 -4.38 -10.06
C ASN A 44 -18.20 -5.15 -9.31
N GLY A 45 -17.83 -4.71 -8.10
CA GLY A 45 -16.87 -5.39 -7.23
C GLY A 45 -17.50 -6.25 -6.15
N VAL A 46 -18.83 -6.22 -6.02
CA VAL A 46 -19.58 -6.91 -4.98
C VAL A 46 -20.27 -8.11 -5.62
N HIS A 47 -19.77 -9.30 -5.32
CA HIS A 47 -20.29 -10.55 -5.87
C HIS A 47 -20.77 -11.46 -4.74
N THR A 48 -21.90 -11.08 -4.14
CA THR A 48 -22.54 -11.88 -3.08
C THR A 48 -23.54 -12.88 -3.65
N LYS A 49 -23.61 -14.06 -3.06
CA LYS A 49 -24.62 -15.08 -3.34
C LYS A 49 -25.44 -15.38 -2.07
N PRO A 50 -26.72 -15.76 -2.20
CA PRO A 50 -27.47 -16.31 -1.08
C PRO A 50 -26.69 -17.44 -0.41
N GLY A 51 -26.56 -17.39 0.92
CA GLY A 51 -25.80 -18.36 1.70
C GLY A 51 -24.39 -17.92 2.10
N ASP A 52 -23.81 -16.89 1.47
CA ASP A 52 -22.46 -16.39 1.81
C ASP A 52 -22.33 -16.04 3.30
N ASN A 53 -23.32 -15.30 3.84
CA ASN A 53 -23.32 -14.93 5.25
C ASN A 53 -23.33 -16.15 6.19
N ALA A 54 -24.20 -17.13 5.92
CA ALA A 54 -24.29 -18.35 6.71
C ALA A 54 -23.00 -19.17 6.64
N LYS A 55 -22.40 -19.29 5.45
CA LYS A 55 -21.11 -19.96 5.23
C LYS A 55 -20.01 -19.32 6.07
N TYR A 56 -19.79 -18.01 5.92
CA TYR A 56 -18.68 -17.33 6.59
C TYR A 56 -18.89 -17.21 8.11
N ALA A 57 -20.12 -16.94 8.57
CA ALA A 57 -20.42 -16.95 10.01
C ALA A 57 -20.21 -18.35 10.62
N GLY A 58 -20.61 -19.41 9.92
CA GLY A 58 -20.41 -20.80 10.33
C GLY A 58 -18.94 -21.19 10.43
N VAL A 59 -18.11 -20.77 9.47
CA VAL A 59 -16.65 -20.94 9.50
C VAL A 59 -16.06 -20.30 10.75
N LEU A 60 -16.36 -19.02 10.99
CA LEU A 60 -15.80 -18.30 12.15
C LEU A 60 -16.26 -18.90 13.48
N ALA A 61 -17.54 -19.28 13.58
CA ALA A 61 -18.07 -19.95 14.76
C ALA A 61 -17.43 -21.33 14.99
N THR A 62 -17.12 -22.07 13.92
CA THR A 62 -16.44 -23.37 14.02
C THR A 62 -15.02 -23.21 14.54
N ILE A 63 -14.26 -22.30 13.96
CA ILE A 63 -12.88 -22.01 14.36
C ILE A 63 -12.81 -21.58 15.83
N LEU A 64 -13.72 -20.69 16.27
CA LEU A 64 -13.78 -20.24 17.66
C LEU A 64 -14.12 -21.35 18.65
N LYS A 65 -14.78 -22.43 18.21
CA LYS A 65 -15.10 -23.60 19.05
C LYS A 65 -13.94 -24.59 19.19
N TRP A 66 -12.85 -24.45 18.44
CA TRP A 66 -11.68 -25.35 18.54
C TRP A 66 -10.91 -25.22 19.85
N GLY A 67 -11.28 -24.29 20.71
CA GLY A 67 -10.66 -24.09 22.02
C GLY A 67 -9.27 -23.47 21.94
N PRO A 68 -8.67 -23.20 23.11
CA PRO A 68 -7.38 -22.53 23.22
C PRO A 68 -6.24 -23.42 22.72
N VAL A 69 -5.16 -22.78 22.31
CA VAL A 69 -3.86 -23.42 22.01
C VAL A 69 -2.83 -22.87 22.98
N ASP A 70 -1.95 -23.74 23.48
CA ASP A 70 -0.80 -23.29 24.27
C ASP A 70 0.14 -22.46 23.38
N LYS A 71 0.14 -21.15 23.61
CA LYS A 71 0.96 -20.19 22.85
C LYS A 71 2.46 -20.32 23.11
N SER A 72 2.88 -21.11 24.11
CA SER A 72 4.29 -21.37 24.38
C SER A 72 4.85 -22.56 23.59
N ASP A 73 3.96 -23.41 23.09
CA ASP A 73 4.30 -24.57 22.28
C ASP A 73 4.19 -24.25 20.79
N VAL A 74 5.35 -24.07 20.15
CA VAL A 74 5.46 -23.78 18.72
C VAL A 74 4.90 -24.94 17.87
N GLY A 75 5.06 -26.19 18.31
CA GLY A 75 4.54 -27.36 17.61
C GLY A 75 3.01 -27.41 17.65
N ALA A 76 2.41 -27.09 18.80
CA ALA A 76 0.95 -26.98 18.92
C ALA A 76 0.38 -25.85 18.05
N LEU A 77 1.04 -24.69 18.01
CA LEU A 77 0.66 -23.57 17.14
C LEU A 77 0.79 -23.92 15.65
N GLU A 78 1.87 -24.59 15.25
CA GLU A 78 2.07 -25.03 13.87
C GLU A 78 1.02 -26.06 13.46
N LYS A 79 0.74 -27.05 14.33
CA LYS A 79 -0.33 -28.02 14.08
C LYS A 79 -1.66 -27.29 13.89
N ARG A 80 -1.99 -26.32 14.74
CA ARG A 80 -3.24 -25.55 14.63
C ARG A 80 -3.31 -24.76 13.32
N PHE A 81 -2.21 -24.20 12.86
CA PHE A 81 -2.14 -23.54 11.56
C PHE A 81 -2.50 -24.51 10.41
N TRP A 82 -1.92 -25.71 10.40
CA TRP A 82 -2.24 -26.70 9.36
C TRP A 82 -3.64 -27.29 9.48
N ASP A 83 -4.15 -27.50 10.70
CA ASP A 83 -5.55 -27.88 10.93
C ASP A 83 -6.49 -26.83 10.30
N PHE A 84 -6.16 -25.53 10.42
CA PHE A 84 -6.90 -24.45 9.78
C PHE A 84 -6.81 -24.46 8.24
N VAL A 85 -5.62 -24.67 7.69
CA VAL A 85 -5.44 -24.77 6.24
C VAL A 85 -6.23 -25.96 5.68
N ASN A 86 -6.16 -27.12 6.32
CA ASN A 86 -6.93 -28.30 5.92
C ASN A 86 -8.44 -28.05 5.99
N TYR A 87 -8.91 -27.42 7.06
CA TYR A 87 -10.32 -27.02 7.17
C TYR A 87 -10.74 -26.10 6.02
N CYS A 88 -9.90 -25.11 5.67
CA CYS A 88 -10.16 -24.22 4.54
C CYS A 88 -10.25 -24.98 3.21
N MET A 89 -9.35 -25.95 2.99
CA MET A 89 -9.36 -26.81 1.80
C MET A 89 -10.62 -27.67 1.73
N GLU A 90 -10.99 -28.33 2.81
CA GLU A 90 -12.16 -29.22 2.88
C GLU A 90 -13.50 -28.47 2.70
N ASN A 91 -13.56 -27.21 3.13
CA ASN A 91 -14.78 -26.41 3.13
C ASN A 91 -14.84 -25.38 1.99
N ASP A 92 -13.87 -25.39 1.08
CA ASP A 92 -13.74 -24.42 -0.01
C ASP A 92 -13.81 -22.96 0.50
N VAL A 93 -12.90 -22.63 1.42
CA VAL A 93 -12.78 -21.31 2.06
C VAL A 93 -11.40 -20.75 1.82
N LYS A 94 -11.31 -19.44 1.59
CA LYS A 94 -10.04 -18.75 1.38
C LYS A 94 -9.26 -18.64 2.69
N VAL A 95 -7.95 -18.91 2.63
CA VAL A 95 -7.03 -18.64 3.73
C VAL A 95 -6.72 -17.14 3.77
N THR A 96 -6.99 -16.49 4.91
CA THR A 96 -6.76 -15.04 5.09
C THR A 96 -6.05 -14.75 6.40
N ASN A 97 -5.16 -13.76 6.46
CA ASN A 97 -4.32 -13.50 7.64
C ASN A 97 -5.12 -13.40 8.94
N GLN A 98 -6.20 -12.63 8.93
CA GLN A 98 -6.99 -12.40 10.16
C GLN A 98 -7.64 -13.67 10.66
N VAL A 99 -8.22 -14.48 9.76
CA VAL A 99 -8.85 -15.75 10.15
C VAL A 99 -7.78 -16.78 10.51
N THR A 100 -6.60 -16.76 9.88
CA THR A 100 -5.46 -17.58 10.29
C THR A 100 -5.02 -17.26 11.73
N TYR A 101 -4.86 -15.98 12.07
CA TYR A 101 -4.47 -15.57 13.42
C TYR A 101 -5.55 -15.94 14.44
N LEU A 102 -6.82 -15.74 14.08
CA LEU A 102 -7.97 -16.18 14.88
C LEU A 102 -7.91 -17.69 15.15
N ALA A 103 -7.66 -18.51 14.12
CA ALA A 103 -7.61 -19.96 14.24
C ALA A 103 -6.44 -20.45 15.11
N MET A 104 -5.29 -19.77 15.01
CA MET A 104 -4.13 -19.99 15.88
C MET A 104 -4.32 -19.47 17.31
N GLY A 105 -5.40 -18.71 17.58
CA GLY A 105 -5.68 -18.12 18.89
C GLY A 105 -4.77 -16.94 19.24
N ILE A 106 -4.14 -16.30 18.25
CA ILE A 106 -3.18 -15.20 18.44
C ILE A 106 -3.73 -13.87 17.93
N SER A 107 -3.31 -12.76 18.54
CA SER A 107 -3.67 -11.42 18.10
C SER A 107 -2.71 -10.89 17.03
N LYS A 108 -3.05 -9.78 16.37
CA LYS A 108 -2.11 -9.08 15.48
C LYS A 108 -0.89 -8.55 16.25
N ASP A 109 -1.08 -8.20 17.51
CA ASP A 109 0.01 -7.76 18.37
C ASP A 109 0.94 -8.93 18.71
N ASP A 110 0.41 -10.11 19.03
CA ASP A 110 1.21 -11.33 19.22
C ASP A 110 2.09 -11.58 17.99
N VAL A 111 1.49 -11.53 16.80
CA VAL A 111 2.20 -11.68 15.51
C VAL A 111 3.34 -10.65 15.37
N TYR A 112 3.06 -9.37 15.60
CA TYR A 112 4.06 -8.30 15.51
C TYR A 112 5.20 -8.50 16.51
N HIS A 113 4.88 -8.76 17.78
CA HIS A 113 5.88 -8.90 18.83
C HIS A 113 6.76 -10.14 18.62
N TRP A 114 6.19 -11.27 18.18
CA TRP A 114 6.95 -12.51 17.98
C TRP A 114 7.83 -12.43 16.73
N GLU A 115 7.31 -11.86 15.63
CA GLU A 115 8.08 -11.70 14.38
C GLU A 115 9.33 -10.83 14.57
N ASN A 116 9.21 -9.79 15.40
CA ASN A 116 10.29 -8.85 15.71
C ASN A 116 11.13 -9.25 16.93
N GLY A 117 10.90 -10.45 17.50
CA GLY A 117 11.67 -10.94 18.65
C GLY A 117 11.49 -10.11 19.93
N LEU A 118 10.42 -9.33 20.03
CA LEU A 118 10.11 -8.51 21.20
C LEU A 118 9.62 -9.37 22.38
N THR A 119 8.91 -10.46 22.06
CA THR A 119 8.46 -11.44 23.05
C THR A 119 8.56 -12.85 22.47
N ARG A 120 8.63 -13.88 23.34
CA ARG A 120 8.81 -15.30 22.99
C ARG A 120 10.16 -15.61 22.32
N SER A 121 10.38 -16.89 22.00
CA SER A 121 11.63 -17.38 21.41
C SER A 121 11.71 -17.12 19.90
N SER A 122 12.92 -17.20 19.34
CA SER A 122 13.14 -17.08 17.89
C SER A 122 12.30 -18.07 17.07
N ALA A 123 12.07 -19.28 17.59
CA ALA A 123 11.21 -20.29 16.95
C ALA A 123 9.76 -19.80 16.75
N HIS A 124 9.23 -18.96 17.65
CA HIS A 124 7.90 -18.36 17.44
C HIS A 124 7.94 -17.36 16.29
N GLY A 125 8.98 -16.52 16.23
CA GLY A 125 9.19 -15.58 15.13
C GLY A 125 9.34 -16.27 13.78
N GLU A 126 10.05 -17.39 13.72
CA GLU A 126 10.18 -18.21 12.51
C GLU A 126 8.85 -18.81 12.07
N LEU A 127 8.05 -19.35 13.00
CA LEU A 127 6.70 -19.83 12.70
C LEU A 127 5.81 -18.71 12.15
N ILE A 128 5.81 -17.53 12.78
CA ILE A 128 5.01 -16.39 12.30
C ILE A 128 5.42 -15.96 10.89
N LYS A 129 6.72 -15.90 10.60
CA LYS A 129 7.21 -15.60 9.24
C LYS A 129 6.76 -16.65 8.24
N LYS A 130 6.83 -17.94 8.59
CA LYS A 130 6.31 -19.05 7.77
C LYS A 130 4.82 -18.89 7.47
N VAL A 131 4.01 -18.59 8.49
CA VAL A 131 2.55 -18.38 8.36
C VAL A 131 2.24 -17.17 7.47
N LYS A 132 2.93 -16.05 7.66
CA LYS A 132 2.76 -14.85 6.81
C LYS A 132 3.12 -15.13 5.36
N ASN A 133 4.24 -15.80 5.11
CA ASN A 133 4.69 -16.18 3.77
C ASN A 133 3.68 -17.10 3.07
N PHE A 134 3.14 -18.09 3.77
CA PHE A 134 2.07 -18.93 3.22
C PHE A 134 0.86 -18.10 2.79
N CYS A 135 0.38 -17.22 3.67
CA CYS A 135 -0.79 -16.39 3.37
C CYS A 135 -0.53 -15.44 2.19
N ALA A 136 0.67 -14.84 2.12
CA ALA A 136 1.10 -13.98 1.03
C ALA A 136 1.11 -14.72 -0.31
N ALA A 137 1.80 -15.86 -0.37
CA ALA A 137 1.87 -16.69 -1.58
C ALA A 137 0.49 -17.19 -2.02
N TYR A 138 -0.36 -17.61 -1.08
CA TYR A 138 -1.73 -18.03 -1.38
C TYR A 138 -2.54 -16.92 -2.06
N ARG A 139 -2.48 -15.68 -1.53
CA ARG A 139 -3.14 -14.53 -2.16
C ARG A 139 -2.55 -14.19 -3.51
N GLU A 140 -1.24 -14.28 -3.65
CA GLU A 140 -0.55 -14.03 -4.92
C GLU A 140 -1.04 -15.01 -6.00
N MET A 141 -1.14 -16.30 -5.70
CA MET A 141 -1.70 -17.31 -6.61
C MET A 141 -3.14 -16.98 -7.01
N LEU A 142 -4.00 -16.66 -6.04
CA LEU A 142 -5.38 -16.24 -6.34
C LEU A 142 -5.43 -14.97 -7.19
N GLY A 143 -4.50 -14.05 -6.97
CA GLY A 143 -4.34 -12.83 -7.74
C GLY A 143 -3.94 -13.11 -9.19
N ALA A 144 -2.92 -13.96 -9.39
CA ALA A 144 -2.42 -14.36 -10.69
C ALA A 144 -3.49 -15.04 -11.55
N ASP A 145 -4.35 -15.87 -10.93
CA ASP A 145 -5.45 -16.56 -11.60
C ASP A 145 -6.73 -15.70 -11.75
N GLY A 146 -6.68 -14.42 -11.37
CA GLY A 146 -7.83 -13.51 -11.43
C GLY A 146 -8.98 -13.88 -10.48
N LYS A 147 -8.72 -14.70 -9.45
CA LYS A 147 -9.68 -15.15 -8.43
C LYS A 147 -9.78 -14.22 -7.21
N LEU A 148 -8.96 -13.17 -7.20
CA LEU A 148 -8.97 -12.12 -6.21
C LEU A 148 -9.12 -10.76 -6.88
N ASN A 149 -9.96 -9.89 -6.31
CA ASN A 149 -10.10 -8.53 -6.79
C ASN A 149 -8.73 -7.82 -6.72
N PRO A 150 -8.26 -7.17 -7.81
CA PRO A 150 -6.91 -6.61 -7.87
C PRO A 150 -6.69 -5.49 -6.84
N VAL A 151 -7.71 -4.71 -6.50
CA VAL A 151 -7.63 -3.67 -5.46
C VAL A 151 -7.48 -4.30 -4.08
N THR A 152 -8.20 -5.41 -3.82
CA THR A 152 -8.07 -6.17 -2.57
C THR A 152 -6.67 -6.78 -2.44
N LEU A 153 -6.13 -7.34 -3.52
CA LEU A 153 -4.78 -7.89 -3.54
C LEU A 153 -3.74 -6.82 -3.21
N VAL A 154 -3.76 -5.68 -3.91
CA VAL A 154 -2.83 -4.55 -3.66
C VAL A 154 -2.96 -4.03 -2.23
N TRP A 155 -4.19 -3.90 -1.72
CA TRP A 155 -4.42 -3.47 -0.34
C TRP A 155 -3.83 -4.46 0.67
N TRP A 156 -4.03 -5.76 0.47
CA TRP A 156 -3.46 -6.78 1.35
C TRP A 156 -1.93 -6.85 1.28
N GLN A 157 -1.34 -6.77 0.09
CA GLN A 157 0.11 -6.78 -0.08
C GLN A 157 0.79 -5.61 0.64
N LYS A 158 0.20 -4.40 0.58
CA LYS A 158 0.72 -3.25 1.31
C LYS A 158 0.64 -3.40 2.81
N ASN A 159 -0.50 -3.91 3.31
CA ASN A 159 -0.75 -3.96 4.75
C ASN A 159 -0.11 -5.15 5.47
N TYR A 160 0.04 -6.29 4.79
CA TYR A 160 0.56 -7.52 5.42
C TYR A 160 1.95 -7.89 4.95
N ASP A 161 2.30 -7.54 3.71
CA ASP A 161 3.50 -8.06 3.04
C ASP A 161 4.56 -6.96 2.84
N GLY A 162 4.27 -5.73 3.25
CA GLY A 162 5.23 -4.61 3.30
C GLY A 162 5.51 -3.95 1.95
N LEU A 163 4.67 -4.19 0.93
CA LEU A 163 4.83 -3.59 -0.39
C LEU A 163 4.44 -2.11 -0.37
N VAL A 164 5.05 -1.32 -1.24
CA VAL A 164 4.76 0.12 -1.42
C VAL A 164 4.67 0.46 -2.90
N ASP A 165 3.76 1.38 -3.25
CA ASP A 165 3.72 1.93 -4.60
C ASP A 165 4.92 2.84 -4.79
N LYS A 166 5.73 2.58 -5.82
CA LYS A 166 6.78 3.50 -6.27
C LYS A 166 6.29 4.27 -7.48
N SER A 167 6.37 5.59 -7.40
CA SER A 167 6.07 6.49 -8.52
C SER A 167 7.22 7.47 -8.72
N GLU A 168 7.77 7.50 -9.92
CA GLU A 168 8.76 8.48 -10.33
C GLU A 168 8.09 9.59 -11.14
N VAL A 169 8.40 10.85 -10.80
CA VAL A 169 7.94 12.01 -11.56
C VAL A 169 9.14 12.58 -12.30
N VAL A 170 9.18 12.37 -13.61
CA VAL A 170 10.16 13.04 -14.47
C VAL A 170 9.65 14.44 -14.74
N LEU A 171 10.29 15.42 -14.11
CA LEU A 171 10.07 16.83 -14.43
C LEU A 171 10.81 17.11 -15.74
N THR A 172 10.08 17.17 -16.85
CA THR A 172 10.60 17.77 -18.08
C THR A 172 10.45 19.28 -17.92
N PRO A 173 11.53 20.05 -17.76
CA PRO A 173 11.41 21.50 -17.71
C PRO A 173 10.80 21.95 -19.03
N ASN A 174 9.70 22.71 -18.98
CA ASN A 174 9.23 23.40 -20.18
C ASN A 174 10.38 24.26 -20.70
N ASN A 175 10.65 24.19 -22.01
CA ASN A 175 11.63 25.08 -22.63
C ASN A 175 11.27 26.52 -22.21
N PRO A 176 12.12 27.25 -21.46
CA PRO A 176 11.80 28.62 -21.07
C PRO A 176 11.57 29.52 -22.30
N LEU A 177 12.02 29.07 -23.47
CA LEU A 177 11.83 29.74 -24.76
C LEU A 177 10.57 29.28 -25.53
N GLY A 178 9.81 28.29 -25.04
CA GLY A 178 8.63 27.76 -25.74
C GLY A 178 8.96 27.14 -27.11
N THR A 179 8.07 27.30 -28.09
CA THR A 179 8.27 26.87 -29.50
C THR A 179 8.94 27.95 -30.36
N ILE A 180 9.59 28.97 -29.74
CA ILE A 180 10.18 30.08 -30.48
C ILE A 180 11.39 29.56 -31.27
N THR A 181 11.22 29.47 -32.59
CA THR A 181 12.27 29.14 -33.56
C THR A 181 12.86 30.39 -34.21
N ASP A 182 12.28 31.58 -33.99
CA ASP A 182 12.69 32.84 -34.62
C ASP A 182 13.51 33.73 -33.68
N GLN A 183 14.68 34.17 -34.16
CA GLN A 183 15.71 34.86 -33.38
C GLN A 183 15.24 36.22 -32.87
N LYS A 184 14.42 36.95 -33.65
CA LYS A 184 13.89 38.27 -33.24
C LYS A 184 12.95 38.19 -32.04
N GLN A 185 12.09 37.17 -32.01
CA GLN A 185 11.14 36.97 -30.90
C GLN A 185 11.87 36.58 -29.60
N LEU A 186 13.04 35.96 -29.73
CA LEU A 186 13.91 35.64 -28.60
C LEU A 186 14.52 36.90 -27.98
N GLU A 187 15.03 37.80 -28.83
CA GLU A 187 15.68 39.05 -28.43
C GLU A 187 14.70 39.98 -27.68
N GLU A 188 13.46 40.14 -28.17
CA GLU A 188 12.43 40.96 -27.50
C GLU A 188 12.09 40.45 -26.09
N ARG A 189 12.05 39.13 -25.90
CA ARG A 189 11.74 38.53 -24.60
C ARG A 189 12.88 38.69 -23.60
N ILE A 190 14.13 38.55 -24.06
CA ILE A 190 15.31 38.76 -23.22
C ILE A 190 15.38 40.22 -22.79
N ALA A 191 15.16 41.17 -23.70
CA ALA A 191 15.16 42.60 -23.41
C ALA A 191 14.12 42.99 -22.34
N GLY A 192 12.93 42.38 -22.33
CA GLY A 192 11.90 42.62 -21.31
C GLY A 192 12.15 41.95 -19.95
N SER A 193 13.13 41.05 -19.87
CA SER A 193 13.46 40.27 -18.65
C SER A 193 14.71 40.76 -17.91
N VAL A 194 15.50 41.63 -18.53
CA VAL A 194 16.67 42.26 -17.90
C VAL A 194 16.19 43.49 -17.13
N VAL A 195 16.14 43.37 -15.80
CA VAL A 195 16.08 44.54 -14.93
C VAL A 195 17.51 45.06 -14.78
N VAL A 196 17.78 46.23 -15.37
CA VAL A 196 18.99 46.99 -15.05
C VAL A 196 18.72 47.68 -13.72
N GLU A 197 19.32 47.18 -12.64
CA GLU A 197 19.36 47.91 -11.38
C GLU A 197 20.35 49.08 -11.54
N GLU A 198 19.89 50.32 -11.29
CA GLU A 198 20.73 51.51 -11.10
C GLU A 198 21.40 51.50 -9.73
#